data_AF-A0A2D5IKM6-F1
#
_entry.id   AF-A0A2D5IKM6-F1
#
_cell.length_a   1.000
_cell.length_b   1.000
_cell.length_c   1.000
_cell.angle_alpha   90.00
_cell.angle_beta   90.00
_cell.angle_gamma   90.00
#
_symmetry.space_group_name_H-M   'P 1'
#
loop_
_entity.id
_entity.type
_entity.pdbx_description
1 polymer ?
#
loop_
_entity_poly.entity_id
_entity_poly.type
_entity_poly.pdbx_seq_one_letter_code
_entity_poly.pdbx_strand_id
1 'polypeptide(L)'
;MKYISTRGAAPILTFEEAMLTGLARDGGLYVPQTIPHMNTDDIAALAGLSYEEVAFRVMRPFVGDTFSDAEFGDIIARAYAGFGHSARAPLVELSSNHFLLELFHGPTLAFKDFAMQLIGQLFEVALARRGERVTIVGATSGDTGSAAIEAFRGLDAVDVFILYPHGRVSEVQRRQMTTPSEANV
;
A
#
# COMPACT_ATOMS: atom_id res chain seq x y z
N MET A 1 14.57 -0.63 12.03
CA MET A 1 14.86 -1.25 10.72
C MET A 1 15.62 -0.26 9.83
N LYS A 2 16.54 -0.73 8.98
CA LYS A 2 17.29 0.08 8.00
C LYS A 2 17.13 -0.51 6.60
N TYR A 3 17.22 0.34 5.58
CA TYR A 3 17.05 0.01 4.17
C TYR A 3 18.29 0.42 3.37
N ILE A 4 18.75 -0.48 2.51
CA ILE A 4 19.93 -0.32 1.65
C ILE A 4 19.49 -0.34 0.18
N SER A 5 20.24 0.35 -0.69
CA SER A 5 20.01 0.24 -2.13
C SER A 5 20.55 -1.09 -2.66
N THR A 6 19.83 -1.70 -3.59
CA THR A 6 20.28 -2.87 -4.36
C THR A 6 21.54 -2.62 -5.20
N ARG A 7 21.95 -1.37 -5.40
CA ARG A 7 23.19 -1.00 -6.10
C ARG A 7 24.32 -0.57 -5.16
N GLY A 8 24.07 -0.52 -3.85
CA GLY A 8 25.07 -0.32 -2.81
C GLY A 8 25.72 1.07 -2.73
N ALA A 9 25.27 2.04 -3.54
CA ALA A 9 25.89 3.37 -3.66
C ALA A 9 24.95 4.51 -3.21
N ALA A 10 23.81 4.20 -2.60
CA ALA A 10 22.90 5.18 -2.01
C ALA A 10 22.97 5.19 -0.47
N PRO A 11 22.57 6.29 0.19
CA PRO A 11 22.49 6.35 1.64
C PRO A 11 21.60 5.26 2.22
N ILE A 12 21.98 4.75 3.40
CA ILE A 12 21.14 3.86 4.21
C ILE A 12 20.03 4.68 4.85
N LEU A 13 18.79 4.24 4.67
CA LEU A 13 17.60 4.97 5.11
C LEU A 13 16.83 4.21 6.22
N THR A 14 16.04 4.94 6.98
CA THR A 14 14.92 4.39 7.78
C THR A 14 13.77 3.94 6.87
N PHE A 15 12.76 3.27 7.43
CA PHE A 15 11.55 2.90 6.67
C PHE A 15 10.83 4.15 6.13
N GLU A 16 10.62 5.17 6.98
CA GLU A 16 9.98 6.43 6.57
C GLU A 16 10.70 7.11 5.41
N GLU A 17 12.03 7.25 5.52
CA GLU A 17 12.83 7.87 4.48
C GLU A 17 12.81 7.05 3.18
N ALA A 18 12.91 5.73 3.26
CA ALA A 18 12.83 4.86 2.08
C ALA A 18 11.45 4.96 1.40
N MET A 19 10.38 4.95 2.20
CA MET A 19 9.00 5.09 1.75
C MET A 19 8.76 6.42 1.02
N LEU A 20 9.21 7.54 1.59
CA LEU A 20 9.03 8.87 0.99
C LEU A 20 9.99 9.15 -0.17
N THR A 21 11.17 8.52 -0.18
CA THR A 21 12.15 8.67 -1.27
C THR A 21 11.74 7.91 -2.53
N GLY A 22 11.14 6.72 -2.37
CA GLY A 22 10.82 5.83 -3.49
C GLY A 22 12.07 5.21 -4.11
N LEU A 23 12.58 5.80 -5.20
CA LEU A 23 13.75 5.28 -5.94
C LEU A 23 15.06 5.73 -5.28
N ALA A 24 16.01 4.79 -5.11
CA ALA A 24 17.31 5.14 -4.53
C ALA A 24 18.11 6.08 -5.44
N ARG A 25 18.95 6.94 -4.85
CA ARG A 25 19.72 7.97 -5.59
C ARG A 25 20.69 7.41 -6.63
N ASP A 26 21.10 6.15 -6.47
CA ASP A 26 21.96 5.43 -7.42
C ASP A 26 21.15 4.68 -8.50
N GLY A 27 19.83 4.91 -8.56
CA GLY A 27 18.88 4.23 -9.45
C GLY A 27 18.55 2.80 -9.03
N GLY A 28 18.96 2.38 -7.83
CA GLY A 28 18.57 1.10 -7.24
C GLY A 28 17.21 1.15 -6.55
N LEU A 29 16.84 0.04 -5.93
CA LEU A 29 15.65 -0.09 -5.10
C LEU A 29 16.05 -0.23 -3.65
N TYR A 30 15.29 0.35 -2.73
CA TYR A 30 15.50 0.13 -1.31
C TYR A 30 14.94 -1.23 -0.88
N VAL A 31 15.78 -2.02 -0.21
CA VAL A 31 15.43 -3.31 0.40
C VAL A 31 15.86 -3.31 1.87
N PRO A 32 15.19 -4.07 2.75
CA PRO A 32 15.59 -4.10 4.16
C PRO A 32 17.01 -4.67 4.28
N GLN A 33 17.82 -4.06 5.13
CA GLN A 33 19.22 -4.46 5.34
C GLN A 33 19.32 -5.91 5.86
N THR A 34 18.32 -6.36 6.61
CA THR A 34 18.14 -7.74 7.05
C THR A 34 16.69 -8.15 6.83
N ILE A 35 16.46 -9.40 6.46
CA ILE A 35 15.11 -9.96 6.35
C ILE A 35 14.70 -10.43 7.76
N PRO A 36 13.64 -9.86 8.37
CA PRO A 36 13.10 -10.36 9.64
C PRO A 36 12.71 -11.82 9.52
N HIS A 37 13.03 -12.61 10.55
CA HIS A 37 12.68 -14.02 10.61
C HIS A 37 11.46 -14.22 11.51
N MET A 38 10.49 -15.00 11.03
CA MET A 38 9.33 -15.45 11.81
C MET A 38 9.50 -16.96 12.04
N ASN A 39 9.55 -17.39 13.29
CA ASN A 39 9.74 -18.81 13.61
C ASN A 39 8.43 -19.59 13.39
N THR A 40 8.50 -20.93 13.46
CA THR A 40 7.33 -21.79 13.24
C THR A 40 6.18 -21.50 14.19
N ASP A 41 6.47 -21.20 15.46
CA ASP A 41 5.45 -20.90 16.47
C ASP A 41 4.80 -19.53 16.20
N ASP A 42 5.58 -18.54 15.77
CA ASP A 42 5.07 -17.23 15.35
C ASP A 42 4.12 -17.36 14.15
N ILE A 43 4.49 -18.19 13.15
CA ILE A 43 3.65 -18.46 11.98
C ILE A 43 2.36 -19.20 12.40
N ALA A 44 2.47 -20.21 13.24
CA ALA A 44 1.33 -20.95 13.75
C ALA A 44 0.37 -20.04 14.53
N ALA A 45 0.90 -19.06 15.27
CA ALA A 45 0.12 -18.08 16.01
C ALA A 45 -0.64 -17.08 15.11
N LEU A 46 -0.40 -17.04 13.80
CA LEU A 46 -1.20 -16.26 12.86
C LEU A 46 -2.56 -16.91 12.56
N ALA A 47 -2.72 -18.20 12.83
CA ALA A 47 -3.95 -18.92 12.53
C ALA A 47 -5.13 -18.35 13.34
N GLY A 48 -6.23 -18.05 12.64
CA GLY A 48 -7.46 -17.54 13.24
C GLY A 48 -7.47 -16.02 13.52
N LEU A 49 -6.38 -15.31 13.24
CA LEU A 49 -6.34 -13.85 13.34
C LEU A 49 -7.06 -13.19 12.15
N SER A 50 -7.49 -11.95 12.32
CA SER A 50 -8.02 -11.14 11.21
C SER A 50 -6.91 -10.77 10.23
N TYR A 51 -7.27 -10.37 9.01
CA TYR A 51 -6.32 -9.92 8.00
C TYR A 51 -5.46 -8.75 8.51
N GLU A 52 -6.09 -7.81 9.22
CA GLU A 52 -5.45 -6.63 9.79
C GLU A 52 -4.41 -7.00 10.85
N GLU A 53 -4.72 -7.94 11.74
CA GLU A 53 -3.78 -8.40 12.77
C GLU A 53 -2.60 -9.18 12.16
N VAL A 54 -2.85 -10.01 11.14
CA VAL A 54 -1.79 -10.69 10.39
C VAL A 54 -0.89 -9.66 9.68
N ALA A 55 -1.48 -8.67 9.01
CA ALA A 55 -0.74 -7.60 8.35
C ALA A 55 0.13 -6.83 9.35
N PHE A 56 -0.40 -6.50 10.53
CA PHE A 56 0.36 -5.84 11.59
C PHE A 56 1.58 -6.67 11.99
N ARG A 57 1.39 -7.95 12.35
CA ARG A 57 2.49 -8.81 12.82
C ARG A 57 3.56 -9.05 11.76
N VAL A 58 3.15 -9.26 10.51
CA VAL A 58 4.08 -9.50 9.39
C VAL A 58 4.87 -8.23 9.05
N MET A 59 4.23 -7.06 9.05
CA MET A 59 4.86 -5.82 8.60
C MET A 59 5.62 -5.06 9.70
N ARG A 60 5.23 -5.22 10.97
CA ARG A 60 5.80 -4.49 12.11
C ARG A 60 7.35 -4.54 12.18
N PRO A 61 8.02 -5.68 11.93
CA PRO A 61 9.48 -5.74 11.93
C PRO A 61 10.14 -4.94 10.78
N PHE A 62 9.45 -4.83 9.64
CA PHE A 62 9.92 -4.05 8.48
C PHE A 62 9.75 -2.55 8.68
N VAL A 63 8.64 -2.15 9.33
CA VAL A 63 8.33 -0.76 9.67
C VAL A 63 9.27 -0.24 10.76
N GLY A 64 9.69 -1.11 11.69
CA GLY A 64 10.52 -0.73 12.83
C GLY A 64 9.82 0.35 13.66
N ASP A 65 10.58 1.27 14.25
CA ASP A 65 10.05 2.26 15.20
C ASP A 65 9.48 3.51 14.51
N THR A 66 9.13 3.41 13.23
CA THR A 66 8.62 4.54 12.44
C THR A 66 7.23 5.00 12.89
N PHE A 67 6.42 4.07 13.38
CA PHE A 67 5.09 4.32 13.93
C PHE A 67 4.99 3.57 15.25
N SER A 68 4.29 4.13 16.22
CA SER A 68 3.88 3.37 17.40
C SER A 68 2.94 2.23 16.99
N ASP A 69 2.83 1.21 17.84
CA ASP A 69 1.95 0.07 17.57
C ASP A 69 0.48 0.50 17.41
N ALA A 70 0.04 1.48 18.21
CA ALA A 70 -1.29 2.07 18.10
C ALA A 70 -1.48 2.81 16.76
N GLU A 71 -0.55 3.69 16.39
CA GLU A 71 -0.62 4.40 15.09
C GLU A 71 -0.63 3.42 13.91
N PHE A 72 0.22 2.39 13.95
CA PHE A 72 0.31 1.43 12.85
C PHE A 72 -0.93 0.54 12.75
N GLY A 73 -1.51 0.14 13.89
CA GLY A 73 -2.80 -0.55 13.93
C GLY A 73 -3.92 0.29 13.31
N ASP A 74 -3.99 1.58 13.66
CA ASP A 74 -4.99 2.50 13.11
C ASP A 74 -4.81 2.73 11.60
N ILE A 75 -3.57 2.83 11.13
CA ILE A 75 -3.23 2.93 9.70
C ILE A 75 -3.77 1.70 8.94
N ILE A 76 -3.49 0.50 9.44
CA ILE A 76 -3.95 -0.76 8.83
C ILE A 76 -5.48 -0.84 8.83
N ALA A 77 -6.12 -0.50 9.96
CA ALA A 77 -7.57 -0.53 10.07
C ALA A 77 -8.25 0.40 9.05
N ARG A 78 -7.74 1.62 8.87
CA ARG A 78 -8.26 2.55 7.85
C ARG A 78 -8.02 2.03 6.43
N ALA A 79 -6.83 1.51 6.13
CA ALA A 79 -6.48 1.02 4.81
C ALA A 79 -7.38 -0.11 4.31
N TYR A 80 -7.81 -1.01 5.21
CA TYR A 80 -8.63 -2.17 4.84
C TYR A 80 -10.13 -2.02 5.13
N ALA A 81 -10.58 -0.88 5.67
CA ALA A 81 -11.99 -0.62 5.97
C ALA A 81 -12.90 -0.65 4.74
N GLY A 82 -12.39 -0.20 3.57
CA GLY A 82 -13.13 -0.12 2.31
C GLY A 82 -13.26 -1.46 1.55
N PHE A 83 -12.71 -2.55 2.07
CA PHE A 83 -12.76 -3.85 1.39
C PHE A 83 -14.10 -4.55 1.62
N GLY A 84 -14.76 -4.95 0.52
CA GLY A 84 -16.10 -5.52 0.49
C GLY A 84 -16.22 -6.97 0.98
N HIS A 85 -15.15 -7.55 1.51
CA HIS A 85 -15.15 -8.92 2.03
C HIS A 85 -14.52 -8.96 3.43
N SER A 86 -15.11 -9.71 4.37
CA SER A 86 -14.65 -9.78 5.77
C SER A 86 -13.23 -10.35 5.90
N ALA A 87 -12.89 -11.34 5.07
CA ALA A 87 -11.54 -11.90 5.00
C ALA A 87 -10.54 -11.02 4.24
N ARG A 88 -10.98 -9.94 3.58
CA ARG A 88 -10.23 -9.08 2.63
C ARG A 88 -9.73 -9.80 1.38
N ALA A 89 -9.05 -10.93 1.54
CA ALA A 89 -8.50 -11.80 0.51
C ALA A 89 -8.97 -13.26 0.72
N PRO A 90 -10.23 -13.61 0.42
CA PRO A 90 -10.72 -14.97 0.60
C PRO A 90 -10.07 -15.96 -0.38
N LEU A 91 -9.96 -17.22 0.06
CA LEU A 91 -9.63 -18.36 -0.80
C LEU A 91 -10.91 -19.05 -1.27
N VAL A 92 -11.02 -19.29 -2.57
CA VAL A 92 -12.11 -20.04 -3.19
C VAL A 92 -11.54 -21.29 -3.83
N GLU A 93 -12.07 -22.47 -3.46
CA GLU A 93 -11.68 -23.73 -4.09
C GLU A 93 -12.30 -23.84 -5.49
N LEU A 94 -11.47 -24.04 -6.51
CA LEU A 94 -11.91 -24.23 -7.90
C LEU A 94 -11.95 -25.72 -8.28
N SER A 95 -11.03 -26.50 -7.72
CA SER A 95 -10.97 -27.96 -7.83
C SER A 95 -10.13 -28.51 -6.68
N SER A 96 -10.06 -29.84 -6.54
CA SER A 96 -9.24 -30.49 -5.52
C SER A 96 -7.81 -29.92 -5.50
N ASN A 97 -7.43 -29.36 -4.36
CA ASN A 97 -6.12 -28.72 -4.13
C ASN A 97 -5.78 -27.56 -5.09
N HIS A 98 -6.79 -26.86 -5.60
CA HIS A 98 -6.62 -25.70 -6.47
C HIS A 98 -7.52 -24.56 -5.98
N PHE A 99 -6.88 -23.49 -5.51
CA PHE A 99 -7.56 -22.35 -4.90
C PHE A 99 -7.24 -21.06 -5.63
N LEU A 100 -8.25 -20.21 -5.75
CA LEU A 100 -8.12 -18.82 -6.15
C LEU A 100 -8.05 -17.94 -4.90
N LEU A 101 -6.99 -17.15 -4.76
CA LEU A 101 -6.93 -16.06 -3.79
C LEU A 101 -7.53 -14.80 -4.43
N GLU A 102 -8.73 -14.43 -3.99
CA GLU A 102 -9.43 -13.29 -4.56
C GLU A 102 -8.88 -11.98 -4.01
N LEU A 103 -8.04 -11.31 -4.81
CA LEU A 103 -7.43 -10.02 -4.48
C LEU A 103 -8.16 -8.85 -5.13
N PHE A 104 -9.48 -8.93 -5.30
CA PHE A 104 -10.28 -7.94 -6.02
C PHE A 104 -11.48 -7.42 -5.21
N HIS A 105 -11.47 -7.60 -3.89
CA HIS A 105 -12.51 -7.07 -2.99
C HIS A 105 -12.20 -5.68 -2.46
N GLY A 106 -11.14 -5.04 -2.96
CA GLY A 106 -10.82 -3.65 -2.69
C GLY A 106 -11.68 -2.68 -3.51
N PRO A 107 -11.59 -1.37 -3.24
CA PRO A 107 -12.48 -0.36 -3.82
C PRO A 107 -12.35 -0.20 -5.34
N THR A 108 -11.24 -0.64 -5.94
CA THR A 108 -11.04 -0.57 -7.40
C THR A 108 -11.14 -1.92 -8.10
N LEU A 109 -11.45 -2.97 -7.35
CA LEU A 109 -11.62 -4.35 -7.83
C LEU A 109 -10.33 -4.96 -8.38
N ALA A 110 -9.17 -4.54 -7.87
CA ALA A 110 -7.87 -5.01 -8.31
C ALA A 110 -6.88 -5.18 -7.15
N PHE A 111 -5.94 -6.12 -7.31
CA PHE A 111 -4.97 -6.47 -6.25
C PHE A 111 -4.08 -5.30 -5.79
N LYS A 112 -3.96 -4.25 -6.60
CA LYS A 112 -3.18 -3.06 -6.26
C LYS A 112 -3.75 -2.33 -5.04
N ASP A 113 -5.04 -2.51 -4.76
CA ASP A 113 -5.71 -1.90 -3.61
C ASP A 113 -5.03 -2.28 -2.28
N PHE A 114 -4.55 -3.51 -2.13
CA PHE A 114 -3.92 -3.96 -0.88
C PHE A 114 -2.70 -3.13 -0.51
N ALA A 115 -1.86 -2.80 -1.50
CA ALA A 115 -0.67 -1.99 -1.27
C ALA A 115 -0.99 -0.49 -1.28
N MET A 116 -1.78 -0.03 -2.25
CA MET A 116 -2.05 1.40 -2.45
C MET A 116 -2.81 2.00 -1.27
N GLN A 117 -3.87 1.34 -0.80
CA GLN A 117 -4.66 1.83 0.33
C GLN A 117 -3.81 1.98 1.60
N LEU A 118 -2.88 1.05 1.84
CA LEU A 118 -1.97 1.11 2.97
C LEU A 118 -0.90 2.21 2.82
N ILE A 119 -0.28 2.32 1.63
CA ILE A 119 0.70 3.36 1.34
C ILE A 119 0.09 4.75 1.48
N GLY A 120 -1.15 4.96 1.02
CA GLY A 120 -1.87 6.23 1.19
C GLY A 120 -1.95 6.66 2.65
N GLN A 121 -2.39 5.75 3.52
CA GLN A 121 -2.50 6.01 4.96
C GLN A 121 -1.13 6.22 5.64
N LEU A 122 -0.10 5.49 5.22
CA LEU A 122 1.27 5.67 5.73
C LEU A 122 1.85 7.05 5.33
N PHE A 123 1.62 7.47 4.09
CA PHE A 123 2.03 8.79 3.59
C PHE A 123 1.33 9.90 4.36
N GLU A 124 0.02 9.82 4.54
CA GLU A 124 -0.76 10.81 5.27
C GLU A 124 -0.19 11.03 6.67
N VAL A 125 0.00 9.95 7.45
CA VAL A 125 0.51 10.06 8.82
C VAL A 125 1.94 10.58 8.85
N ALA A 126 2.82 10.09 7.97
CA ALA A 126 4.22 10.53 7.94
C ALA A 126 4.36 12.00 7.53
N LEU A 127 3.63 12.45 6.51
CA LEU A 127 3.68 13.82 6.00
C LEU A 127 3.02 14.80 6.97
N ALA A 128 1.87 14.45 7.55
CA ALA A 128 1.21 15.27 8.56
C ALA A 128 2.12 15.50 9.78
N ARG A 129 2.82 14.45 10.25
CA ARG A 129 3.81 14.55 11.33
C ARG A 129 4.97 15.49 11.01
N ARG A 130 5.37 15.58 9.73
CA ARG A 130 6.43 16.47 9.24
C ARG A 130 5.93 17.89 8.91
N GLY A 131 4.61 18.11 8.86
CA GLY A 131 4.04 19.34 8.32
C GLY A 131 4.34 19.53 6.82
N GLU A 132 4.53 18.43 6.09
CA GLU A 132 4.87 18.40 4.68
C GLU A 132 3.66 17.99 3.82
N ARG A 133 3.73 18.28 2.52
CA ARG A 133 2.77 17.81 1.51
C ARG A 133 3.53 17.20 0.34
N VAL A 134 2.86 16.31 -0.40
CA VAL A 134 3.41 15.75 -1.63
C VAL A 134 2.42 15.85 -2.78
N THR A 135 2.94 16.09 -3.98
CA THR A 135 2.17 15.97 -5.23
C THR A 135 2.60 14.71 -5.96
N ILE A 136 1.67 13.76 -6.09
CA ILE A 136 1.87 12.52 -6.82
C ILE A 136 1.52 12.76 -8.28
N VAL A 137 2.48 12.52 -9.17
CA VAL A 137 2.26 12.59 -10.62
C VAL A 137 2.54 11.23 -11.23
N GLY A 138 1.54 10.65 -11.90
CA GLY A 138 1.64 9.32 -12.49
C GLY A 138 1.06 9.24 -13.89
N ALA A 139 1.43 8.20 -14.63
CA ALA A 139 0.78 7.84 -15.90
C ALA A 139 0.28 6.40 -15.82
N THR A 140 -0.88 6.12 -16.44
CA THR A 140 -1.51 4.81 -16.40
C THR A 140 -2.15 4.42 -17.73
N SER A 141 -2.31 3.12 -17.96
CA SER A 141 -3.17 2.56 -19.00
C SER A 141 -4.57 2.17 -18.48
N GLY A 142 -4.84 2.33 -17.19
CA GLY A 142 -6.10 1.97 -16.54
C GLY A 142 -5.93 1.76 -15.04
N ASP A 143 -6.00 0.50 -14.59
CA ASP A 143 -6.19 0.08 -13.19
C ASP A 143 -5.26 0.73 -12.16
N THR A 144 -3.98 0.92 -12.47
CA THR A 144 -3.01 1.48 -11.52
C THR A 144 -3.38 2.91 -11.12
N GLY A 145 -3.94 3.68 -12.07
CA GLY A 145 -4.41 5.04 -11.80
C GLY A 145 -5.65 5.05 -10.91
N SER A 146 -6.59 4.13 -11.14
CA SER A 146 -7.75 3.95 -10.26
C SER A 146 -7.31 3.69 -8.82
N ALA A 147 -6.42 2.71 -8.62
CA ALA A 147 -5.96 2.34 -7.28
C ALA A 147 -5.18 3.47 -6.59
N ALA A 148 -4.37 4.24 -7.34
CA ALA A 148 -3.68 5.40 -6.80
C ALA A 148 -4.66 6.52 -6.41
N ILE A 149 -5.57 6.90 -7.29
CA ILE A 149 -6.58 7.93 -7.01
C ILE A 149 -7.41 7.52 -5.78
N GLU A 150 -7.89 6.28 -5.74
CA GLU A 150 -8.71 5.80 -4.63
C GLU A 150 -7.94 5.76 -3.30
N ALA A 151 -6.63 5.54 -3.33
CA ALA A 151 -5.80 5.53 -2.13
C ALA A 151 -5.46 6.93 -1.59
N PHE A 152 -5.38 7.93 -2.47
CA PHE A 152 -4.95 9.28 -2.12
C PHE A 152 -6.07 10.32 -2.10
N ARG A 153 -7.26 10.02 -2.65
CA ARG A 153 -8.42 10.91 -2.61
C ARG A 153 -8.79 11.28 -1.16
N GLY A 154 -9.00 12.57 -0.92
CA GLY A 154 -9.40 13.09 0.38
C GLY A 154 -8.30 13.07 1.46
N LEU A 155 -7.07 12.67 1.13
CA LEU A 155 -5.94 12.78 2.06
C LEU A 155 -5.42 14.22 2.08
N ASP A 156 -5.31 14.78 3.29
CA ASP A 156 -4.97 16.18 3.45
C ASP A 156 -3.55 16.47 2.96
N ALA A 157 -2.58 15.59 3.21
CA ALA A 157 -1.18 15.86 2.88
C ALA A 157 -0.80 15.56 1.41
N VAL A 158 -1.75 15.16 0.56
CA VAL A 158 -1.46 14.65 -0.79
C VAL A 158 -2.34 15.29 -1.85
N ASP A 159 -1.73 15.69 -2.97
CA ASP A 159 -2.41 16.00 -4.22
C ASP A 159 -2.02 14.94 -5.27
N VAL A 160 -2.97 14.45 -6.08
CA VAL A 160 -2.71 13.38 -7.07
C VAL A 160 -3.13 13.79 -8.48
N PHE A 161 -2.21 13.61 -9.43
CA PHE A 161 -2.43 13.90 -10.85
C PHE A 161 -2.09 12.65 -11.67
N ILE A 162 -3.10 12.01 -12.26
CA ILE A 162 -2.92 10.82 -13.09
C ILE A 162 -3.19 11.15 -14.56
N LEU A 163 -2.16 11.01 -15.39
CA LEU A 163 -2.26 11.08 -16.83
C LEU A 163 -2.69 9.73 -17.39
N TYR A 164 -3.70 9.73 -18.25
CA TYR A 164 -4.12 8.53 -18.97
C TYR A 164 -4.40 8.87 -20.45
N PRO A 165 -4.20 7.92 -21.37
CA PRO A 165 -4.36 8.18 -22.80
C PRO A 165 -5.84 8.35 -23.16
N HIS A 166 -6.20 9.51 -23.71
CA HIS A 166 -7.55 9.83 -24.15
C HIS A 166 -8.10 8.77 -25.13
N GLY A 167 -9.27 8.21 -24.81
CA GLY A 167 -9.95 7.19 -25.64
C GLY A 167 -9.26 5.81 -25.67
N ARG A 168 -8.26 5.55 -24.81
CA ARG A 168 -7.52 4.27 -24.78
C ARG A 168 -7.55 3.56 -23.42
N VAL A 169 -8.49 3.95 -22.57
CA VAL A 169 -8.76 3.30 -21.28
C VAL A 169 -10.19 2.77 -21.31
N SER A 170 -10.44 1.62 -20.68
CA SER A 170 -11.81 1.09 -20.59
C SER A 170 -12.72 2.07 -19.84
N GLU A 171 -14.02 2.04 -20.14
CA GLU A 171 -14.96 2.98 -19.53
C GLU A 171 -15.06 2.81 -18.01
N VAL A 172 -14.94 1.57 -17.50
CA VAL A 172 -14.95 1.29 -16.05
C VAL A 172 -13.75 1.94 -15.37
N GLN A 173 -12.54 1.69 -15.89
CA GLN A 173 -11.31 2.27 -15.34
C GLN A 173 -11.29 3.79 -15.45
N ARG A 174 -11.75 4.35 -16.59
CA ARG A 174 -11.86 5.79 -16.78
C ARG A 174 -12.78 6.41 -15.73
N ARG A 175 -13.95 5.82 -15.48
CA ARG A 175 -14.88 6.32 -14.46
C ARG A 175 -14.28 6.27 -13.06
N GLN A 176 -13.66 5.16 -12.68
CA GLN A 176 -12.94 5.07 -11.39
C GLN A 176 -11.91 6.19 -11.21
N MET A 177 -11.27 6.64 -12.29
CA MET A 177 -10.31 7.76 -12.23
C MET A 177 -10.96 9.16 -12.30
N THR A 178 -12.12 9.33 -12.93
CA THR A 178 -12.67 10.67 -13.24
C THR A 178 -13.96 11.03 -12.52
N THR A 179 -14.52 10.13 -11.70
CA THR A 179 -15.71 10.39 -10.88
C THR A 179 -15.49 10.64 -9.39
N PRO A 180 -14.30 10.37 -8.79
CA PRO A 180 -13.99 10.90 -7.47
C PRO A 180 -14.22 12.42 -7.42
N SER A 181 -14.73 12.90 -6.29
CA SER A 181 -15.21 14.28 -6.12
C SER A 181 -14.32 15.13 -5.21
N GLU A 182 -13.36 14.48 -4.57
CA GLU A 182 -12.40 15.07 -3.66
C GLU A 182 -11.50 16.05 -4.41
N ALA A 183 -11.27 17.22 -3.82
CA ALA A 183 -10.61 18.35 -4.48
C ALA A 183 -9.12 18.13 -4.77
N ASN A 184 -8.51 17.07 -4.23
CA ASN A 184 -7.09 16.76 -4.35
C ASN A 184 -6.78 15.75 -5.48
N VAL A 185 -7.74 15.47 -6.36
CA VAL A 185 -7.66 14.54 -7.52
C VAL A 185 -7.91 15.27 -8.83
#